data_AF-A0A5P2DXG7-F1
#
_entry.id   AF-A0A5P2DXG7-F1
#
_cell.length_a   1.000
_cell.length_b   1.000
_cell.length_c   1.000
_cell.angle_alpha   90.00
_cell.angle_beta   90.00
_cell.angle_gamma   90.00
#
_symmetry.space_group_name_H-M   'P 1'
#
loop_
_entity.id
_entity.type
_entity.pdbx_description
1 polymer ?
#
loop_
_entity_poly.entity_id
_entity_poly.type
_entity_poly.pdbx_seq_one_letter_code
_entity_poly.pdbx_strand_id
1 'polypeptide(L)'
;MRWHWIGLAVFTLTLLPTGLAMAVDRVPERLRGRLTPVRPHGWFLLMIYATAPVNAVPRLAGASPDVTLACTAVGGAFAVTGCLFLGFATYTRERRQVAAHREEP
;
A
#
# COMPACT_ATOMS: atom_id res chain seq x y z
N MET A 1 -14.83 -9.35 -18.28
CA MET A 1 -13.70 -10.30 -18.11
C MET A 1 -12.34 -9.67 -18.43
N ARG A 2 -12.06 -9.22 -19.67
CA ARG A 2 -10.75 -8.64 -20.04
C ARG A 2 -10.26 -7.49 -19.14
N TRP A 3 -11.16 -6.60 -18.71
CA TRP A 3 -10.81 -5.47 -17.84
C TRP A 3 -10.25 -5.87 -16.47
N HIS A 4 -10.73 -6.97 -15.86
CA HIS A 4 -10.21 -7.44 -14.57
C HIS A 4 -8.78 -7.99 -14.72
N TRP A 5 -8.49 -8.69 -15.82
CA TRP A 5 -7.14 -9.14 -16.16
C TRP A 5 -6.18 -7.98 -16.40
N ILE A 6 -6.62 -6.97 -17.18
CA ILE A 6 -5.81 -5.76 -17.44
C ILE A 6 -5.51 -5.04 -16.13
N GLY A 7 -6.53 -4.81 -15.29
CA GLY A 7 -6.35 -4.19 -13.99
C GLY A 7 -5.35 -4.96 -13.13
N LEU A 8 -5.54 -6.28 -12.97
CA LEU A 8 -4.64 -7.11 -12.18
C LEU A 8 -3.19 -7.07 -12.70
N ALA A 9 -2.99 -7.14 -14.01
CA ALA A 9 -1.67 -7.06 -14.64
C ALA A 9 -1.01 -5.71 -14.38
N VAL A 10 -1.72 -4.60 -14.58
CA VAL A 10 -1.22 -3.24 -14.33
C VAL A 10 -0.84 -3.06 -12.87
N PHE A 11 -1.72 -3.43 -11.93
CA PHE A 11 -1.46 -3.33 -10.50
C PHE A 11 -0.27 -4.20 -10.08
N THR A 12 -0.13 -5.41 -10.62
CA THR A 12 1.00 -6.29 -10.34
C THR A 12 2.30 -5.73 -10.88
N LEU A 13 2.31 -5.20 -12.11
CA LEU A 13 3.53 -4.69 -12.72
C LEU A 13 3.99 -3.36 -12.10
N THR A 14 3.07 -2.56 -11.57
CA THR A 14 3.38 -1.23 -11.04
C THR A 14 3.54 -1.23 -9.52
N LEU A 15 2.58 -1.76 -8.76
CA LEU A 15 2.53 -1.60 -7.31
C LEU A 15 3.33 -2.66 -6.57
N LEU A 16 3.31 -3.92 -7.03
CA LEU A 16 4.03 -5.00 -6.35
C LEU A 16 5.56 -4.77 -6.33
N PRO A 17 6.25 -4.53 -7.45
CA PRO A 17 7.71 -4.35 -7.42
C PRO A 17 8.09 -3.07 -6.65
N THR A 18 7.34 -1.99 -6.85
CA THR A 18 7.58 -0.71 -6.18
C THR A 18 7.38 -0.82 -4.67
N GLY A 19 6.23 -1.37 -4.24
CA GLY A 19 5.90 -1.57 -2.84
C GLY A 19 6.89 -2.50 -2.14
N LEU A 20 7.27 -3.60 -2.80
CA LEU A 20 8.26 -4.53 -2.26
C LEU A 20 9.62 -3.86 -2.10
N ALA A 21 10.12 -3.17 -3.14
CA ALA A 21 11.41 -2.47 -3.09
C ALA A 21 11.46 -1.43 -1.95
N MET A 22 10.36 -0.70 -1.74
CA MET A 22 10.23 0.24 -0.62
C MET A 22 10.15 -0.45 0.74
N ALA A 23 9.39 -1.54 0.86
CA ALA A 23 9.22 -2.27 2.11
C ALA A 23 10.54 -2.92 2.58
N VAL A 24 11.37 -3.40 1.65
CA VAL A 24 12.71 -3.94 1.96
C VAL A 24 13.82 -2.88 1.97
N ASP A 25 13.47 -1.60 1.86
CA ASP A 25 14.39 -0.45 1.85
C ASP A 25 15.46 -0.47 0.73
N ARG A 26 15.15 -1.13 -0.39
CA ARG A 26 15.99 -1.21 -1.61
C ARG A 26 15.77 -0.03 -2.55
N VAL A 27 15.42 1.14 -2.03
CA VAL A 27 15.18 2.34 -2.83
C VAL A 27 16.48 3.12 -3.02
N PRO A 28 16.77 3.62 -4.25
CA PRO A 28 17.96 4.43 -4.48
C PRO A 28 18.03 5.66 -3.57
N GLU A 29 19.23 6.00 -3.11
CA GLU A 29 19.46 7.04 -2.11
C GLU A 29 18.95 8.43 -2.55
N ARG A 30 19.00 8.71 -3.86
CA ARG A 30 18.44 9.92 -4.49
C ARG A 30 16.92 10.06 -4.29
N LEU A 31 16.21 8.94 -4.20
CA LEU A 31 14.75 8.89 -4.03
C LEU A 31 14.36 8.82 -2.54
N ARG A 32 15.26 8.31 -1.69
CA ARG A 32 15.04 8.13 -0.26
C ARG A 32 14.66 9.46 0.43
N GLY A 33 15.32 10.56 0.07
CA GLY A 33 15.03 11.89 0.64
C GLY A 33 13.58 12.34 0.50
N ARG A 34 12.96 12.11 -0.66
CA ARG A 34 11.55 12.50 -0.94
C ARG A 34 10.53 11.52 -0.38
N LEU A 35 10.93 10.28 -0.13
CA LEU A 35 10.04 9.19 0.25
C LEU A 35 10.16 8.81 1.72
N THR A 36 10.92 9.57 2.51
CA THR A 36 11.04 9.29 3.94
C THR A 36 9.68 9.52 4.63
N PRO A 37 9.16 8.57 5.44
CA PRO A 37 9.73 7.25 5.74
C PRO A 37 9.42 6.22 4.63
N VAL A 38 10.46 5.61 4.03
CA VAL A 38 10.33 4.79 2.81
C VAL A 38 9.57 3.49 3.07
N ARG A 39 9.88 2.80 4.17
CA ARG A 39 9.26 1.52 4.51
C ARG A 39 7.73 1.61 4.70
N PRO A 40 7.18 2.58 5.46
CA PRO A 40 5.74 2.78 5.55
C PRO A 40 5.04 3.00 4.21
N HIS A 41 5.64 3.78 3.30
CA HIS A 41 5.11 3.95 1.95
C HIS A 41 5.09 2.63 1.17
N GLY A 42 6.13 1.80 1.32
CA GLY A 42 6.17 0.46 0.72
C GLY A 42 5.04 -0.45 1.22
N TRP A 43 4.85 -0.51 2.54
CA TRP A 43 3.74 -1.28 3.13
C TRP A 43 2.37 -0.78 2.69
N PHE A 44 2.19 0.54 2.61
CA PHE A 44 0.97 1.13 2.06
C PHE A 44 0.71 0.65 0.62
N LEU A 45 1.71 0.73 -0.26
CA LEU A 45 1.58 0.26 -1.64
C LEU A 45 1.26 -1.24 -1.74
N LEU A 46 1.84 -2.07 -0.86
CA LEU A 46 1.53 -3.50 -0.81
C LEU A 46 0.10 -3.77 -0.35
N MET A 47 -0.44 -2.98 0.59
CA MET A 47 -1.85 -3.06 1.00
C MET A 47 -2.79 -2.64 -0.12
N ILE A 48 -2.45 -1.58 -0.86
CA ILE A 48 -3.20 -1.17 -2.06
C ILE A 48 -3.11 -2.26 -3.14
N TYR A 49 -1.93 -2.84 -3.36
CA TYR A 49 -1.78 -3.97 -4.28
C TYR A 49 -2.67 -5.14 -3.89
N ALA A 50 -2.75 -5.52 -2.61
CA ALA A 50 -3.56 -6.64 -2.14
C ALA A 50 -5.07 -6.49 -2.46
N THR A 51 -5.57 -5.26 -2.61
CA THR A 51 -6.95 -5.01 -3.03
C THR A 51 -7.26 -5.57 -4.43
N ALA A 52 -6.28 -5.52 -5.34
CA ALA A 52 -6.44 -5.92 -6.73
C ALA A 52 -6.70 -7.44 -6.89
N PRO A 53 -5.86 -8.37 -6.39
CA PRO A 53 -6.12 -9.79 -6.50
C PRO A 53 -7.35 -10.21 -5.68
N VAL A 54 -7.56 -9.65 -4.48
CA VAL A 54 -8.74 -9.96 -3.65
C VAL A 54 -10.03 -9.61 -4.39
N ASN A 55 -10.06 -8.52 -5.16
CA ASN A 55 -11.22 -8.16 -5.95
C ASN A 55 -11.32 -8.89 -7.29
N ALA A 56 -10.20 -9.04 -8.01
CA ALA A 56 -10.20 -9.52 -9.38
C ALA A 56 -10.32 -11.05 -9.46
N VAL A 57 -9.66 -11.80 -8.58
CA VAL A 57 -9.60 -13.27 -8.66
C VAL A 57 -10.99 -13.92 -8.51
N PRO A 58 -11.82 -13.57 -7.51
CA PRO A 58 -13.16 -14.15 -7.39
C PRO A 58 -14.05 -13.83 -8.61
N ARG A 59 -13.97 -12.60 -9.13
CA ARG A 59 -14.71 -12.16 -10.33
C ARG A 59 -14.29 -12.92 -11.58
N LEU A 60 -13.00 -13.22 -11.70
CA LEU A 60 -12.45 -14.01 -12.80
C LEU A 60 -12.82 -15.50 -12.67
N ALA A 61 -12.93 -16.01 -11.46
CA ALA A 61 -13.36 -17.39 -11.17
C ALA A 61 -14.88 -17.61 -11.30
N GLY A 62 -15.66 -16.57 -11.62
CA GLY A 62 -17.12 -16.67 -11.71
C GLY A 62 -17.81 -16.82 -10.35
N ALA A 63 -17.21 -16.31 -9.28
CA ALA A 63 -17.81 -16.33 -7.95
C ALA A 63 -19.15 -15.57 -7.90
N SER A 64 -20.00 -15.93 -6.95
CA SER A 64 -21.30 -15.28 -6.77
C SER A 64 -21.17 -13.79 -6.43
N PRO A 65 -22.23 -12.99 -6.63
CA PRO A 65 -22.23 -11.57 -6.28
C PRO A 65 -21.91 -11.33 -4.79
N ASP A 66 -22.42 -12.16 -3.89
CA ASP A 66 -22.18 -12.02 -2.45
C ASP A 66 -20.71 -12.24 -2.07
N VAL A 67 -20.08 -13.26 -2.67
CA VAL A 67 -18.63 -13.52 -2.48
C VAL A 67 -17.81 -12.35 -3.04
N THR A 68 -18.18 -11.86 -4.22
CA THR A 68 -17.53 -10.70 -4.84
C THR A 68 -17.65 -9.45 -3.96
N LEU A 69 -18.82 -9.22 -3.36
CA LEU A 69 -19.06 -8.10 -2.45
C LEU A 69 -18.23 -8.22 -1.18
N ALA A 70 -18.20 -9.40 -0.56
CA ALA A 70 -17.39 -9.68 0.62
C ALA A 70 -15.90 -9.44 0.35
N CYS A 71 -15.39 -9.95 -0.78
CA CYS A 71 -14.02 -9.69 -1.20
C CYS A 71 -13.77 -8.21 -1.49
N THR A 72 -14.74 -7.48 -2.05
CA THR A 72 -14.63 -6.03 -2.25
C THR A 72 -14.50 -5.29 -0.92
N ALA A 73 -15.30 -5.67 0.08
CA ALA A 73 -15.21 -5.10 1.42
C ALA A 73 -13.86 -5.39 2.08
N VAL A 74 -13.33 -6.61 1.96
CA VAL A 74 -11.98 -6.98 2.44
C VAL A 74 -10.90 -6.16 1.73
N GLY A 75 -11.01 -5.98 0.41
CA GLY A 75 -10.13 -5.09 -0.35
C GLY A 75 -10.18 -3.64 0.17
N GLY A 76 -11.38 -3.12 0.44
CA GLY A 76 -11.55 -1.80 1.05
C GLY A 76 -10.87 -1.70 2.42
N ALA A 77 -11.01 -2.71 3.26
CA ALA A 77 -10.36 -2.77 4.58
C ALA A 77 -8.83 -2.73 4.48
N PHE A 78 -8.23 -3.40 3.49
CA PHE A 78 -6.79 -3.30 3.23
C PHE A 78 -6.37 -1.86 2.87
N ALA A 79 -7.13 -1.19 2.00
CA ALA A 79 -6.82 0.19 1.62
C ALA A 79 -6.89 1.14 2.83
N VAL A 80 -7.95 1.04 3.63
CA VAL A 80 -8.10 1.85 4.86
C VAL A 80 -6.98 1.58 5.85
N THR A 81 -6.64 0.32 6.08
CA THR A 81 -5.55 -0.08 6.99
C THR A 81 -4.22 0.48 6.52
N GLY A 82 -3.94 0.41 5.21
CA GLY A 82 -2.75 1.01 4.62
C GLY A 82 -2.67 2.53 4.84
N CYS A 83 -3.77 3.25 4.62
CA CYS A 83 -3.85 4.69 4.86
C CYS A 83 -3.58 5.04 6.34
N LEU A 84 -4.23 4.32 7.26
CA LEU A 84 -4.06 4.52 8.70
C LEU A 84 -2.62 4.24 9.13
N PHE A 85 -2.02 3.16 8.63
CA PHE A 85 -0.64 2.80 8.94
C PHE A 85 0.34 3.87 8.46
N LEU A 86 0.19 4.34 7.22
CA LEU A 86 1.04 5.40 6.68
C LEU A 86 0.87 6.71 7.47
N GLY A 87 -0.37 7.13 7.73
CA GLY A 87 -0.66 8.34 8.50
C GLY A 87 -0.13 8.29 9.94
N PHE A 88 -0.21 7.12 10.58
CA PHE A 88 0.36 6.92 11.91
C PHE A 88 1.90 6.98 11.88
N ALA A 89 2.53 6.39 10.86
CA ALA A 89 3.98 6.41 10.71
C ALA A 89 4.52 7.83 10.41
N THR A 90 3.80 8.64 9.65
CA THR A 90 4.18 10.05 9.40
C THR A 90 3.97 10.89 10.66
N TYR A 91 2.82 10.75 11.33
CA TYR A 91 2.51 11.47 12.55
C TYR A 91 3.52 11.21 13.67
N THR A 92 3.88 9.95 13.89
CA THR A 92 4.88 9.58 14.91
C THR A 92 6.27 10.12 14.58
N ARG A 93 6.64 10.23 13.31
CA ARG A 93 7.91 10.85 12.88
C ARG A 93 7.92 12.35 13.15
N GLU A 94 6.89 13.07 12.76
CA GLU A 94 6.77 14.52 13.00
C GLU A 94 6.88 14.84 14.49
N ARG A 95 6.17 14.08 15.34
CA ARG A 95 6.28 14.24 16.80
C ARG A 95 7.69 14.04 17.33
N ARG A 96 8.43 13.05 16.81
CA ARG A 96 9.83 12.81 17.23
C ARG A 96 10.76 13.94 16.81
N GLN A 97 10.57 14.52 15.62
CA GLN A 97 11.37 15.66 15.15
C GLN A 97 11.14 16.91 15.99
N VAL A 98 9.88 17.20 16.35
CA VAL A 98 9.54 18.33 17.23
C VAL A 98 10.14 18.16 18.63
N ALA A 99 10.16 16.94 19.17
CA ALA A 99 10.81 16.67 20.44
C ALA A 99 12.33 16.89 20.38
N ALA A 100 13.00 16.38 19.34
CA ALA A 100 14.44 16.51 19.17
C ALA A 100 14.91 17.97 19.01
N HIS A 101 14.18 18.80 18.26
CA HIS A 101 14.49 20.23 18.14
C HIS A 101 14.28 21.03 19.43
N ARG A 102 13.52 20.51 20.39
CA ARG A 102 13.33 21.15 21.70
C ARG A 102 14.48 20.86 22.66
N GLU A 103 15.30 19.85 22.36
CA GLU A 103 16.44 19.41 23.18
C GLU A 103 17.79 19.97 22.70
N GLU A 104 17.84 20.66 21.54
CA GLU A 104 19.01 21.42 21.08
C GLU A 104 18.92 22.88 21.60
N PRO A 105 19.80 23.31 22.53
CA PRO A 105 19.79 24.64 23.15
C PRO A 105 20.38 25.77 22.29
#